data_AF-A0A397UD61-F1
#
_entry.id   AF-A0A397UD61-F1
#
_cell.length_a   1.000
_cell.length_b   1.000
_cell.length_c   1.000
_cell.angle_alpha   90.00
_cell.angle_beta   90.00
_cell.angle_gamma   90.00
#
_symmetry.space_group_name_H-M   'P 1'
#
loop_
_entity.id
_entity.type
_entity.pdbx_description
1 polymer ?
#
loop_
_entity_poly.entity_id
_entity_poly.type
_entity_poly.pdbx_seq_one_letter_code
_entity_poly.pdbx_strand_id
1 'polypeptide(L)'
;MTPFLIPEVLREILLHIANPCELSGTYSIEGLRALYPCIFVNRQWCRIAIPILWSQPFLFGNEIDYIPIISMYLKCLEPQDIKSLLNQGIDISLMTDYNQMQLGVENKKPMFNYPGFLRVLYYEQMIIAIESWCIELADIMEQQQPEQQQPDCDDYCIDEENNENNVTLADNAEEIMMKTLLQLCLKYGSRLYGLHINPNTVENTNDEMYDILLTDDQLKDLVSPVRSLHIYALFKKIDVYKMLTQRCHKIEHLYISDLWARHCDEKSVVSLGEIITSLISSQNALVSFSLTFCKAYTRVFIPPLKLHSSTLRYIRFDKVDFKGCDPWHSIAECQNIELLEVFQCRNLEEEMVGPVTKARFGKHFEVRYVSANNNNKKFRDWVNKVSGGAVGNICGEKLNIGKGLFALLSV
;
A
#
# COMPACT_ATOMS: atom_id res chain seq x y z
N MET A 1 10.00 -39.92 -18.51
CA MET A 1 10.08 -38.46 -18.28
C MET A 1 8.69 -38.01 -17.85
N THR A 2 8.53 -37.56 -16.61
CA THR A 2 7.33 -36.80 -16.23
C THR A 2 7.30 -35.52 -17.07
N PRO A 3 6.20 -35.19 -17.76
CA PRO A 3 6.13 -33.97 -18.53
C PRO A 3 6.16 -32.78 -17.56
N PHE A 4 7.24 -32.00 -17.60
CA PHE A 4 7.32 -30.73 -16.89
C PHE A 4 6.76 -29.64 -17.79
N LEU A 5 5.83 -28.84 -17.26
CA LEU A 5 5.43 -27.59 -17.91
C LEU A 5 6.66 -26.69 -18.06
N ILE A 6 6.79 -26.06 -19.23
CA ILE A 6 7.83 -25.06 -19.48
C ILE A 6 7.66 -23.91 -18.46
N PRO A 7 8.73 -23.44 -17.79
CA PRO A 7 8.63 -22.44 -16.71
C PRO A 7 7.84 -21.19 -17.07
N GLU A 8 7.97 -20.70 -18.30
CA GLU A 8 7.27 -19.52 -18.82
C GLU A 8 5.76 -19.76 -18.87
N VAL A 9 5.33 -20.92 -19.37
CA VAL A 9 3.91 -21.30 -19.42
C VAL A 9 3.36 -21.46 -18.01
N LEU A 10 4.12 -22.10 -17.11
CA LEU A 10 3.74 -22.25 -15.72
C LEU A 10 3.58 -20.89 -15.03
N ARG A 11 4.48 -19.94 -15.30
CA ARG A 11 4.38 -18.58 -14.77
C ARG A 11 3.09 -17.90 -15.18
N GLU A 12 2.69 -17.99 -16.45
CA GLU A 12 1.44 -17.38 -16.91
C GLU A 12 0.21 -18.04 -16.28
N ILE A 13 0.22 -19.37 -16.09
CA ILE A 13 -0.83 -20.07 -15.34
C ILE A 13 -0.93 -19.52 -13.90
N LEU A 14 0.21 -19.42 -13.21
CA LEU A 14 0.24 -18.92 -11.83
C LEU A 14 -0.19 -17.45 -11.73
N LEU A 15 0.18 -16.61 -12.71
CA LEU A 15 -0.30 -15.23 -12.78
C LEU A 15 -1.81 -15.15 -13.02
N HIS A 16 -2.36 -16.03 -13.84
CA HIS A 16 -3.80 -16.10 -14.05
C HIS A 16 -4.55 -16.52 -12.77
N ILE A 17 -3.99 -17.46 -12.00
CA ILE A 17 -4.52 -17.84 -10.67
C ILE A 17 -4.45 -16.67 -9.70
N ALA A 18 -3.32 -15.97 -9.67
CA ALA A 18 -3.10 -14.83 -8.78
C ALA A 18 -3.96 -13.60 -9.14
N ASN A 19 -4.45 -13.55 -10.39
CA ASN A 19 -5.39 -12.55 -10.90
C ASN A 19 -5.00 -11.10 -10.51
N PRO A 20 -3.82 -10.60 -10.95
CA PRO A 20 -3.41 -9.24 -10.65
C PRO A 20 -4.36 -8.22 -11.27
N CYS A 21 -4.48 -7.06 -10.62
CA CYS A 21 -5.18 -5.91 -11.16
C CYS A 21 -4.56 -5.49 -12.51
N GLU A 22 -5.38 -5.35 -13.55
CA GLU A 22 -4.90 -5.03 -14.90
C GLU A 22 -4.22 -3.67 -15.00
N LEU A 23 -4.65 -2.73 -14.15
CA LEU A 23 -4.10 -1.38 -14.11
C LEU A 23 -2.83 -1.34 -13.26
N SER A 24 -2.92 -1.73 -11.99
CA SER A 24 -1.81 -1.58 -11.04
C SER A 24 -0.87 -2.78 -10.99
N GLY A 25 -1.16 -3.91 -11.62
CA GLY A 25 -0.36 -5.14 -11.50
C GLY A 25 -0.25 -5.70 -10.06
N THR A 26 -0.99 -5.14 -9.11
CA THR A 26 -1.02 -5.58 -7.70
C THR A 26 -1.98 -6.76 -7.55
N TYR A 27 -1.70 -7.66 -6.63
CA TYR A 27 -2.52 -8.85 -6.39
C TYR A 27 -3.51 -8.62 -5.26
N SER A 28 -4.70 -9.19 -5.35
CA SER A 28 -5.64 -9.22 -4.24
C SER A 28 -5.27 -10.29 -3.21
N ILE A 29 -5.84 -10.18 -2.00
CA ILE A 29 -5.68 -11.19 -0.95
C ILE A 29 -6.19 -12.55 -1.44
N GLU A 30 -7.34 -12.58 -2.12
CA GLU A 30 -7.94 -13.81 -2.66
C GLU A 30 -7.03 -14.45 -3.72
N GLY A 31 -6.46 -13.63 -4.61
CA GLY A 31 -5.58 -14.10 -5.67
C GLY A 31 -4.31 -14.75 -5.11
N LEU A 32 -3.65 -14.09 -4.15
CA LEU A 32 -2.46 -14.68 -3.55
C LEU A 32 -2.78 -15.90 -2.65
N ARG A 33 -3.93 -15.92 -1.98
CA ARG A 33 -4.40 -17.12 -1.24
C ARG A 33 -4.63 -18.30 -2.19
N ALA A 34 -5.20 -18.06 -3.37
CA ALA A 34 -5.37 -19.10 -4.39
C ALA A 34 -4.02 -19.59 -4.94
N LEU A 35 -3.01 -18.71 -4.98
CA LEU A 35 -1.66 -19.07 -5.40
C LEU A 35 -0.90 -19.88 -4.35
N TYR A 36 -1.11 -19.65 -3.05
CA TYR A 36 -0.32 -20.26 -1.97
C TYR A 36 -0.14 -21.79 -2.06
N PRO A 37 -1.17 -22.61 -2.31
CA PRO A 37 -1.02 -24.07 -2.43
C PRO A 37 -0.02 -24.51 -3.52
N CYS A 38 0.24 -23.66 -4.52
CA CYS A 38 1.18 -23.94 -5.60
C CYS A 38 2.62 -24.15 -5.12
N ILE A 39 3.01 -23.57 -3.97
CA ILE A 39 4.37 -23.72 -3.45
C ILE A 39 4.69 -25.16 -3.03
N PHE A 40 3.68 -25.98 -2.74
CA PHE A 40 3.84 -27.35 -2.25
C PHE A 40 3.79 -28.41 -3.36
N VAL A 41 3.49 -28.01 -4.61
CA VAL A 41 3.34 -28.95 -5.73
C VAL A 41 4.68 -29.62 -6.08
N ASN A 42 5.70 -28.81 -6.39
CA ASN A 42 7.08 -29.26 -6.59
C ASN A 42 8.05 -28.06 -6.58
N ARG A 43 9.35 -28.34 -6.67
CA ARG A 43 10.40 -27.31 -6.66
C ARG A 43 10.27 -26.25 -7.77
N GLN A 44 9.74 -26.60 -8.94
CA GLN A 44 9.58 -25.66 -10.05
C GLN A 44 8.43 -24.69 -9.79
N TRP A 45 7.27 -25.21 -9.34
CA TRP A 45 6.12 -24.39 -8.96
C TRP A 45 6.47 -23.46 -7.80
N CYS A 46 7.14 -23.99 -6.78
CA CYS A 46 7.65 -23.22 -5.64
C CYS A 46 8.54 -22.04 -6.09
N ARG A 47 9.50 -22.28 -7.00
CA ARG A 47 10.40 -21.25 -7.52
C ARG A 47 9.71 -20.10 -8.24
N ILE A 48 8.53 -20.32 -8.81
CA ILE A 48 7.78 -19.29 -9.54
C ILE A 48 6.74 -18.62 -8.62
N ALA A 49 6.06 -19.40 -7.78
CA ALA A 49 5.04 -18.90 -6.87
C ALA A 49 5.63 -18.04 -5.73
N ILE A 50 6.78 -18.41 -5.16
CA ILE A 50 7.39 -17.68 -4.04
C ILE A 50 7.67 -16.21 -4.38
N PRO A 51 8.33 -15.86 -5.51
CA PRO A 51 8.52 -14.45 -5.89
C PRO A 51 7.22 -13.65 -6.05
N ILE A 52 6.13 -14.29 -6.50
CA ILE A 52 4.82 -13.64 -6.64
C ILE A 52 4.21 -13.39 -5.26
N LEU A 53 4.21 -14.39 -4.38
CA LEU A 53 3.69 -14.26 -3.01
C LEU A 53 4.45 -13.20 -2.20
N TRP A 54 5.79 -13.23 -2.28
CA TRP A 54 6.67 -12.28 -1.58
C TRP A 54 6.83 -10.93 -2.30
N SER A 55 6.06 -10.70 -3.36
CA SER A 55 5.97 -9.37 -3.97
C SER A 55 5.18 -8.38 -3.10
N GLN A 56 4.28 -8.89 -2.24
CA GLN A 56 3.45 -8.10 -1.32
C GLN A 56 3.34 -8.78 0.06
N PRO A 57 4.45 -8.98 0.79
CA PRO A 57 4.44 -9.79 2.01
C PRO A 57 3.59 -9.15 3.12
N PHE A 58 3.56 -7.82 3.19
CA PHE A 58 2.79 -7.04 4.16
C PHE A 58 1.32 -6.82 3.77
N LEU A 59 0.81 -7.52 2.76
CA LEU A 59 -0.62 -7.50 2.41
C LEU A 59 -1.45 -8.39 3.35
N PHE A 60 -0.82 -9.38 3.99
CA PHE A 60 -1.51 -10.40 4.78
C PHE A 60 -1.35 -10.19 6.27
N GLY A 61 -2.43 -10.41 7.01
CA GLY A 61 -2.37 -10.78 8.42
C GLY A 61 -2.63 -9.64 9.40
N ASN A 62 -2.69 -10.02 10.66
CA ASN A 62 -2.72 -9.12 11.80
C ASN A 62 -1.31 -9.03 12.41
N GLU A 63 -1.12 -8.22 13.45
CA GLU A 63 0.16 -8.00 14.17
C GLU A 63 1.01 -9.29 14.35
N ILE A 64 0.40 -10.37 14.86
CA ILE A 64 1.07 -11.65 15.12
C ILE A 64 1.55 -12.36 13.83
N ASP A 65 0.82 -12.21 12.72
CA ASP A 65 1.16 -12.85 11.45
C ASP A 65 2.38 -12.22 10.78
N TYR A 66 2.78 -11.00 11.20
CA TYR A 66 3.90 -10.29 10.63
C TYR A 66 5.26 -10.66 11.25
N ILE A 67 5.31 -11.15 12.49
CA ILE A 67 6.56 -11.54 13.16
C ILE A 67 7.37 -12.56 12.31
N PRO A 68 6.76 -13.60 11.71
CA PRO A 68 7.48 -14.51 10.82
C PRO A 68 8.04 -13.84 9.55
N ILE A 69 7.38 -12.79 9.05
CA ILE A 69 7.83 -12.04 7.86
C ILE A 69 9.09 -11.26 8.19
N ILE A 70 9.07 -10.48 9.29
CA ILE A 70 10.24 -9.75 9.78
C ILE A 70 11.38 -10.72 10.05
N SER A 71 11.11 -11.81 10.77
CA SER A 71 12.11 -12.84 11.08
C SER A 71 12.71 -13.49 9.82
N MET A 72 11.92 -13.68 8.76
CA MET A 72 12.44 -14.19 7.49
C MET A 72 13.37 -13.19 6.79
N TYR A 73 13.05 -11.90 6.84
CA TYR A 73 13.95 -10.86 6.32
C TYR A 73 15.25 -10.81 7.12
N LEU A 74 15.19 -10.86 8.45
CA LEU A 74 16.37 -10.85 9.32
C LEU A 74 17.29 -12.06 9.08
N LYS A 75 16.73 -13.24 8.75
CA LYS A 75 17.53 -14.40 8.32
C LYS A 75 18.31 -14.19 7.02
N CYS A 76 17.99 -13.15 6.25
CA CYS A 76 18.72 -12.77 5.03
C CYS A 76 19.86 -11.77 5.30
N LEU A 77 20.03 -11.29 6.54
CA LEU A 77 21.12 -10.39 6.91
C LEU A 77 22.49 -11.07 6.80
N GLU A 78 23.51 -10.26 6.48
CA GLU A 78 24.89 -10.72 6.54
C GLU A 78 25.43 -10.64 7.96
N PRO A 79 26.47 -11.42 8.31
CA PRO A 79 27.02 -11.44 9.68
C PRO A 79 27.44 -10.05 10.20
N GLN A 80 27.88 -9.16 9.32
CA GLN A 80 28.24 -7.78 9.65
C GLN A 80 27.03 -6.93 10.06
N ASP A 81 25.90 -7.10 9.38
CA ASP A 81 24.65 -6.38 9.66
C ASP A 81 24.07 -6.88 10.99
N ILE A 82 24.10 -8.21 11.22
CA ILE A 82 23.70 -8.84 12.48
C ILE A 82 24.53 -8.29 13.65
N LYS A 83 25.85 -8.23 13.50
CA LYS A 83 26.74 -7.67 14.53
C LYS A 83 26.44 -6.18 14.78
N SER A 84 26.10 -5.43 13.74
CA SER A 84 25.75 -4.02 13.89
C SER A 84 24.44 -3.81 14.65
N LEU A 85 23.46 -4.69 14.48
CA LEU A 85 22.21 -4.67 15.27
C LEU A 85 22.48 -5.01 16.73
N LEU A 86 23.27 -6.05 16.99
CA LEU A 86 23.65 -6.45 18.36
C LEU A 86 24.37 -5.32 19.11
N ASN A 87 25.30 -4.62 18.45
CA ASN A 87 26.00 -3.47 19.03
C ASN A 87 25.06 -2.28 19.34
N GLN A 88 23.88 -2.24 18.73
CA GLN A 88 22.83 -1.25 19.00
C GLN A 88 21.79 -1.76 20.01
N GLY A 89 22.05 -2.89 20.69
CA GLY A 89 21.14 -3.46 21.69
C GLY A 89 20.00 -4.30 21.11
N ILE A 90 20.06 -4.65 19.82
CA ILE A 90 19.03 -5.47 19.15
C ILE A 90 19.57 -6.87 18.90
N ASP A 91 19.34 -7.78 19.84
CA ASP A 91 19.75 -9.18 19.72
C ASP A 91 18.69 -10.05 19.02
N ILE A 92 18.77 -10.10 17.69
CA ILE A 92 17.86 -10.91 16.86
C ILE A 92 17.96 -12.43 17.13
N SER A 93 19.02 -12.90 17.81
CA SER A 93 19.19 -14.33 18.10
C SER A 93 18.16 -14.83 19.12
N LEU A 94 17.73 -13.97 20.05
CA LEU A 94 16.72 -14.27 21.06
C LEU A 94 15.37 -14.66 20.42
N MET A 95 14.98 -13.93 19.37
CA MET A 95 13.79 -14.23 18.58
C MET A 95 13.92 -15.53 17.78
N THR A 96 15.14 -15.86 17.36
CA THR A 96 15.41 -17.07 16.58
C THR A 96 15.39 -18.31 17.47
N ASP A 97 15.98 -18.24 18.66
CA ASP A 97 16.05 -19.34 19.62
C ASP A 97 14.68 -19.65 20.25
N TYR A 98 13.88 -18.63 20.54
CA TYR A 98 12.48 -18.79 20.96
C TYR A 98 11.66 -19.58 19.95
N ASN A 99 11.77 -19.23 18.66
CA ASN A 99 11.10 -19.94 17.57
C ASN A 99 11.69 -21.34 17.31
N GLN A 100 13.00 -21.53 17.50
CA GLN A 100 13.66 -22.84 17.36
C GLN A 100 13.26 -23.80 18.49
N MET A 101 13.08 -23.31 19.71
CA MET A 101 12.62 -24.13 20.84
C MET A 101 11.19 -24.67 20.60
N GLN A 102 10.38 -23.94 19.84
CA GLN A 102 9.04 -24.39 19.41
C GLN A 102 9.04 -25.27 18.14
N LEU A 103 10.01 -25.12 17.22
CA LEU A 103 9.96 -25.72 15.86
C LEU A 103 11.13 -26.64 15.46
N GLY A 104 12.22 -26.72 16.22
CA GLY A 104 13.31 -27.68 16.03
C GLY A 104 14.13 -27.54 14.73
N VAL A 105 14.36 -26.33 14.21
CA VAL A 105 15.02 -26.11 12.90
C VAL A 105 16.36 -25.38 13.05
N GLU A 106 17.46 -25.99 12.57
CA GLU A 106 18.79 -25.37 12.51
C GLU A 106 18.83 -24.08 11.66
N ASN A 107 19.70 -23.13 12.04
CA ASN A 107 19.98 -21.87 11.33
C ASN A 107 20.55 -22.11 9.91
N LYS A 108 19.66 -22.40 8.95
CA LYS A 108 19.99 -22.51 7.53
C LYS A 108 19.66 -21.21 6.81
N LYS A 109 20.60 -20.76 5.97
CA LYS A 109 20.40 -19.62 5.08
C LYS A 109 19.09 -19.80 4.28
N PRO A 110 18.25 -18.75 4.17
CA PRO A 110 17.03 -18.80 3.38
C PRO A 110 17.29 -19.30 1.95
N MET A 111 16.40 -20.17 1.45
CA MET A 111 16.50 -20.74 0.10
C MET A 111 16.29 -19.70 -1.01
N PHE A 112 15.62 -18.61 -0.68
CA PHE A 112 15.22 -17.57 -1.62
C PHE A 112 15.68 -16.20 -1.15
N ASN A 113 15.86 -15.30 -2.10
CA ASN A 113 16.08 -13.89 -1.85
C ASN A 113 14.74 -13.20 -1.58
N TYR A 114 14.17 -13.43 -0.39
CA TYR A 114 12.89 -12.85 -0.01
C TYR A 114 12.88 -11.31 -0.03
N PRO A 115 13.88 -10.59 0.52
CA PRO A 115 13.90 -9.13 0.49
C PRO A 115 13.92 -8.57 -0.94
N GLY A 116 14.62 -9.24 -1.85
CA GLY A 116 14.69 -8.84 -3.27
C GLY A 116 13.37 -8.99 -4.03
N PHE A 117 12.40 -9.75 -3.51
CA PHE A 117 11.11 -9.95 -4.17
C PHE A 117 10.10 -8.86 -3.86
N LEU A 118 10.31 -8.01 -2.85
CA LEU A 118 9.37 -6.94 -2.51
C LEU A 118 9.12 -6.02 -3.72
N ARG A 119 7.84 -5.88 -4.13
CA ARG A 119 7.41 -5.02 -5.25
C ARG A 119 6.34 -4.03 -4.85
N VAL A 120 5.46 -4.39 -3.92
CA VAL A 120 4.42 -3.50 -3.39
C VAL A 120 4.59 -3.43 -1.89
N LEU A 121 4.80 -2.21 -1.40
CA LEU A 121 4.99 -1.96 0.02
C LEU A 121 3.73 -1.38 0.63
N TYR A 122 3.13 -2.15 1.53
CA TYR A 122 2.11 -1.72 2.46
C TYR A 122 2.82 -1.14 3.68
N TYR A 123 3.13 0.16 3.64
CA TYR A 123 4.12 0.73 4.54
C TYR A 123 3.66 0.73 6.00
N GLU A 124 2.39 1.05 6.23
CA GLU A 124 1.81 1.02 7.58
C GLU A 124 1.85 -0.40 8.17
N GLN A 125 1.56 -1.41 7.36
CA GLN A 125 1.62 -2.82 7.78
C GLN A 125 3.06 -3.25 8.10
N MET A 126 4.05 -2.70 7.40
CA MET A 126 5.46 -2.92 7.73
C MET A 126 5.85 -2.24 9.05
N ILE A 127 5.33 -1.04 9.32
CA ILE A 127 5.55 -0.35 10.60
C ILE A 127 4.97 -1.19 11.74
N ILE A 128 3.68 -1.56 11.67
CA ILE A 128 3.00 -2.41 12.65
C ILE A 128 3.75 -3.75 12.86
N ALA A 129 4.26 -4.33 11.78
CA ALA A 129 5.05 -5.55 11.83
C ALA A 129 6.35 -5.38 12.63
N ILE A 130 7.02 -4.25 12.49
CA ILE A 130 8.26 -3.93 13.19
C ILE A 130 7.97 -3.62 14.66
N GLU A 131 6.97 -2.78 14.95
CA GLU A 131 6.50 -2.49 16.31
C GLU A 131 6.19 -3.80 17.06
N SER A 132 5.38 -4.68 16.46
CA SER A 132 5.04 -5.99 17.05
C SER A 132 6.26 -6.87 17.30
N TRP A 133 7.23 -6.86 16.37
CA TRP A 133 8.46 -7.65 16.51
C TRP A 133 9.37 -7.09 17.61
N CYS A 134 9.46 -5.76 17.74
CA CYS A 134 10.23 -5.09 18.79
C CYS A 134 9.62 -5.33 20.18
N ILE A 135 8.29 -5.28 20.31
CA ILE A 135 7.58 -5.59 21.56
C ILE A 135 7.90 -7.02 22.01
N GLU A 136 7.76 -8.01 21.12
CA GLU A 136 8.07 -9.41 21.45
C GLU A 136 9.55 -9.59 21.86
N LEU A 137 10.47 -8.90 21.18
CA LEU A 137 11.89 -8.94 21.57
C LEU A 137 12.11 -8.35 22.96
N ALA A 138 11.49 -7.21 23.28
CA ALA A 138 11.60 -6.57 24.59
C ALA A 138 11.05 -7.49 25.69
N ASP A 139 9.90 -8.13 25.47
CA ASP A 139 9.30 -9.09 26.41
C ASP A 139 10.24 -10.28 26.69
N ILE A 140 10.92 -10.81 25.66
CA ILE A 140 11.91 -11.89 25.82
C ILE A 140 13.12 -11.41 26.62
N MET A 141 13.60 -10.18 26.36
CA MET A 141 14.74 -9.60 27.08
C MET A 141 14.42 -9.40 28.57
N GLU A 142 13.21 -8.95 28.89
CA GLU A 142 12.74 -8.81 30.27
C GLU A 142 12.63 -10.15 31.00
N GLN A 143 12.09 -11.18 30.33
CA GLN A 143 11.94 -12.53 30.90
C GLN A 143 13.27 -13.23 31.21
N GLN A 144 14.37 -12.82 30.56
CA GLN A 144 15.71 -13.38 30.80
C GLN A 144 16.45 -12.68 31.94
N GLN A 145 15.89 -11.62 32.54
CA GLN A 145 16.50 -10.96 33.68
C GLN A 145 16.40 -11.85 34.93
N PRO A 146 17.48 -12.00 35.73
CA PRO A 146 17.42 -12.73 36.99
C PRO A 146 16.41 -12.06 37.93
N GLU A 147 15.49 -12.83 38.53
CA GLU A 147 14.63 -12.32 39.60
C GLU A 147 15.50 -11.64 40.67
N GLN A 148 15.32 -10.33 40.84
CA GLN A 148 15.96 -9.61 41.93
C GLN A 148 15.37 -10.14 43.24
N GLN A 149 16.16 -10.90 44.00
CA GLN A 149 15.83 -11.20 45.39
C GLN A 149 15.75 -9.88 46.14
N GLN A 150 14.54 -9.48 46.49
CA GLN A 150 14.25 -8.33 47.33
C GLN A 150 14.99 -8.55 48.66
N PRO A 151 15.95 -7.68 49.06
CA PRO A 151 16.64 -7.87 50.32
C PRO A 151 15.64 -7.65 51.46
N ASP A 152 15.39 -8.70 52.25
CA ASP A 152 14.80 -8.58 53.58
C ASP A 152 15.80 -7.86 54.50
N CYS A 153 15.86 -6.53 54.44
CA CYS A 153 16.42 -5.74 55.54
C CYS A 153 15.96 -4.28 55.50
N ASP A 154 15.31 -3.88 56.60
CA ASP A 154 15.11 -2.49 57.01
C ASP A 154 16.47 -1.80 57.21
N ASP A 155 16.96 -1.03 56.24
CA ASP A 155 17.88 0.08 56.54
C ASP A 155 17.84 1.18 55.47
N TYR A 156 17.77 2.43 55.94
CA TYR A 156 17.68 3.64 55.13
C TYR A 156 19.06 3.97 54.56
N CYS A 157 19.20 3.95 53.22
CA CYS A 157 20.01 4.87 52.39
C CYS A 157 19.93 4.41 50.93
N ILE A 158 19.03 5.00 50.13
CA ILE A 158 19.09 4.88 48.67
C ILE A 158 19.87 6.08 48.17
N ASP A 159 21.13 5.85 47.80
CA ASP A 159 21.79 6.70 46.81
C ASP A 159 21.18 6.33 45.44
N GLU A 160 20.52 7.29 44.79
CA GLU A 160 19.99 7.18 43.42
C GLU A 160 21.12 7.19 42.37
N GLU A 161 22.14 6.34 42.54
CA GLU A 161 23.21 6.18 41.55
C GLU A 161 23.08 4.83 40.85
N ASN A 162 22.62 4.92 39.59
CA ASN A 162 22.88 4.02 38.47
C ASN A 162 22.44 2.55 38.60
N ASN A 163 21.17 2.30 38.31
CA ASN A 163 20.73 1.01 37.78
C ASN A 163 21.01 0.93 36.25
N GLU A 164 22.27 1.11 35.84
CA GLU A 164 22.73 1.09 34.43
C GLU A 164 22.78 -0.34 33.81
N ASN A 165 22.32 -1.37 34.52
CA ASN A 165 22.47 -2.77 34.09
C ASN A 165 21.16 -3.46 33.70
N ASN A 166 20.03 -2.74 33.61
CA ASN A 166 18.82 -3.31 33.01
C ASN A 166 19.03 -3.37 31.48
N VAL A 167 19.13 -4.58 30.93
CA VAL A 167 19.19 -4.81 29.48
C VAL A 167 17.80 -4.54 28.92
N THR A 168 17.56 -3.32 28.46
CA THR A 168 16.33 -2.91 27.77
C THR A 168 16.58 -2.78 26.27
N LEU A 169 15.53 -2.98 25.47
CA LEU A 169 15.58 -2.72 24.04
C LEU A 169 15.90 -1.23 23.79
N ALA A 170 16.65 -0.92 22.73
CA ALA A 170 16.98 0.45 22.39
C ALA A 170 15.72 1.28 22.10
N ASP A 171 15.65 2.51 22.59
CA ASP A 171 14.49 3.40 22.43
C ASP A 171 14.12 3.67 20.96
N ASN A 172 15.11 3.64 20.07
CA ASN A 172 14.94 3.83 18.62
C ASN A 172 15.03 2.51 17.81
N ALA A 173 14.78 1.36 18.46
CA ALA A 173 14.92 0.05 17.83
C ALA A 173 14.05 -0.08 16.57
N GLU A 174 12.83 0.44 16.60
CA GLU A 174 11.91 0.39 15.45
C GLU A 174 12.48 1.12 14.23
N GLU A 175 13.08 2.30 14.41
CA GLU A 175 13.70 3.08 13.33
C GLU A 175 14.90 2.34 12.73
N ILE A 176 15.75 1.79 13.61
CA ILE A 176 16.91 0.98 13.22
C ILE A 176 16.45 -0.23 12.40
N MET A 177 15.40 -0.91 12.85
CA MET A 177 14.82 -2.06 12.17
C MET A 177 14.21 -1.67 10.83
N MET A 178 13.42 -0.60 10.76
CA MET A 178 12.85 -0.08 9.52
C MET A 178 13.95 0.20 8.49
N LYS A 179 14.96 0.98 8.88
CA LYS A 179 16.08 1.32 8.01
C LYS A 179 16.83 0.08 7.53
N THR A 180 17.13 -0.85 8.44
CA THR A 180 17.83 -2.10 8.13
C THR A 180 17.07 -2.93 7.11
N LEU A 181 15.75 -3.11 7.30
CA LEU A 181 14.93 -3.93 6.42
C LEU A 181 14.74 -3.29 5.03
N LEU A 182 14.56 -1.97 4.95
CA LEU A 182 14.46 -1.26 3.68
C LEU A 182 15.78 -1.29 2.90
N GLN A 183 16.91 -1.07 3.58
CA GLN A 183 18.25 -1.18 2.99
C GLN A 183 18.54 -2.61 2.53
N LEU A 184 18.12 -3.61 3.30
CA LEU A 184 18.22 -5.01 2.93
C LEU A 184 17.44 -5.29 1.64
N CYS A 185 16.18 -4.86 1.55
CA CYS A 185 15.38 -5.02 0.33
C CYS A 185 16.09 -4.39 -0.88
N LEU A 186 16.59 -3.15 -0.73
CA LEU A 186 17.29 -2.44 -1.80
C LEU A 186 18.58 -3.16 -2.24
N LYS A 187 19.41 -3.58 -1.27
CA LYS A 187 20.67 -4.32 -1.47
C LYS A 187 20.45 -5.61 -2.25
N TYR A 188 19.36 -6.31 -1.94
CA TYR A 188 18.97 -7.54 -2.59
C TYR A 188 18.20 -7.36 -3.91
N GLY A 189 18.09 -6.12 -4.40
CA GLY A 189 17.58 -5.80 -5.74
C GLY A 189 16.10 -5.42 -5.81
N SER A 190 15.42 -5.25 -4.66
CA SER A 190 14.05 -4.73 -4.65
C SER A 190 14.00 -3.32 -5.22
N ARG A 191 12.93 -3.05 -5.97
CA ARG A 191 12.57 -1.74 -6.53
C ARG A 191 11.05 -1.68 -6.49
N LEU A 192 10.49 -0.74 -5.75
CA LEU A 192 9.05 -0.69 -5.56
C LEU A 192 8.35 -0.30 -6.86
N TYR A 193 7.32 -1.06 -7.19
CA TYR A 193 6.34 -0.71 -8.21
C TYR A 193 5.14 -0.02 -7.56
N GLY A 194 4.66 -0.59 -6.45
CA GLY A 194 3.50 -0.11 -5.71
C GLY A 194 3.88 0.38 -4.31
N LEU A 195 3.23 1.44 -3.87
CA LEU A 195 3.40 2.00 -2.53
C LEU A 195 2.04 2.37 -1.95
N HIS A 196 1.72 1.80 -0.80
CA HIS A 196 0.53 2.09 -0.02
C HIS A 196 0.96 2.80 1.27
N ILE A 197 0.47 4.02 1.47
CA ILE A 197 0.79 4.88 2.60
C ILE A 197 -0.50 5.27 3.32
N ASN A 198 -0.53 5.13 4.64
CA ASN A 198 -1.66 5.48 5.49
C ASN A 198 -1.24 6.47 6.57
N PRO A 199 -1.06 7.78 6.23
CA PRO A 199 -0.62 8.83 7.15
C PRO A 199 -1.60 9.15 8.30
N ASN A 200 -2.54 8.26 8.59
CA ASN A 200 -3.73 8.52 9.42
C ASN A 200 -3.66 7.88 10.78
N THR A 201 -2.71 6.97 10.99
CA THR A 201 -2.53 6.33 12.29
C THR A 201 -2.35 7.42 13.34
N VAL A 202 -3.15 7.27 14.40
CA VAL A 202 -3.42 8.33 15.38
C VAL A 202 -2.20 8.59 16.26
N GLU A 203 -1.27 7.65 16.26
CA GLU A 203 -0.02 7.70 16.98
C GLU A 203 0.94 8.61 16.21
N ASN A 204 1.23 9.77 16.82
CA ASN A 204 2.19 10.75 16.30
C ASN A 204 3.64 10.19 16.27
N THR A 205 3.84 8.93 16.63
CA THR A 205 5.12 8.24 16.80
C THR A 205 5.80 7.87 15.49
N ASN A 206 5.06 7.81 14.37
CA ASN A 206 5.59 7.23 13.13
C ASN A 206 6.02 8.26 12.06
N ASP A 207 6.15 9.54 12.39
CA ASP A 207 6.61 10.56 11.42
C ASP A 207 8.04 10.29 10.95
N GLU A 208 8.92 9.90 11.88
CA GLU A 208 10.30 9.49 11.61
C GLU A 208 10.36 8.27 10.67
N MET A 209 9.42 7.32 10.79
CA MET A 209 9.30 6.20 9.86
C MET A 209 9.04 6.66 8.42
N TYR A 210 8.14 7.62 8.22
CA TYR A 210 7.90 8.16 6.89
C TYR A 210 9.11 8.91 6.34
N ASP A 211 9.82 9.61 7.21
CA ASP A 211 11.08 10.29 6.86
C ASP A 211 12.13 9.27 6.41
N ILE A 212 12.34 8.16 7.13
CA ILE A 212 13.28 7.09 6.73
C ILE A 212 13.04 6.66 5.28
N LEU A 213 11.80 6.34 4.89
CA LEU A 213 11.50 5.86 3.54
C LEU A 213 11.64 6.95 2.47
N LEU A 214 11.23 8.19 2.79
CA LEU A 214 11.01 9.23 1.77
C LEU A 214 12.09 10.33 1.77
N THR A 215 12.94 10.42 2.78
CA THR A 215 14.04 11.41 2.86
C THR A 215 15.42 10.79 2.82
N ASP A 216 15.61 9.52 3.19
CA ASP A 216 16.93 8.87 3.09
C ASP A 216 17.35 8.70 1.61
N ASP A 217 18.37 9.44 1.19
CA ASP A 217 18.91 9.38 -0.17
C ASP A 217 19.45 7.99 -0.55
N GLN A 218 19.87 7.18 0.43
CA GLN A 218 20.29 5.80 0.17
C GLN A 218 19.12 4.93 -0.30
N LEU A 219 17.89 5.26 0.10
CA LEU A 219 16.68 4.54 -0.26
C LEU A 219 15.97 5.13 -1.50
N LYS A 220 16.51 6.20 -2.09
CA LYS A 220 15.94 6.84 -3.29
C LYS A 220 15.65 5.85 -4.43
N ASP A 221 16.56 4.90 -4.66
CA ASP A 221 16.40 3.91 -5.72
C ASP A 221 15.29 2.90 -5.42
N LEU A 222 14.93 2.70 -4.16
CA LEU A 222 13.84 1.82 -3.76
C LEU A 222 12.48 2.41 -4.18
N VAL A 223 12.31 3.73 -4.02
CA VAL A 223 11.02 4.44 -4.15
C VAL A 223 10.84 5.15 -5.49
N SER A 224 11.91 5.72 -6.08
CA SER A 224 11.80 6.46 -7.36
C SER A 224 11.20 5.69 -8.55
N PRO A 225 11.22 4.34 -8.61
CA PRO A 225 10.54 3.58 -9.67
C PRO A 225 9.03 3.39 -9.47
N VAL A 226 8.45 3.84 -8.35
CA VAL A 226 7.03 3.64 -8.03
C VAL A 226 6.13 4.21 -9.14
N ARG A 227 5.20 3.37 -9.58
CA ARG A 227 4.19 3.67 -10.62
C ARG A 227 2.77 3.66 -10.08
N SER A 228 2.51 2.89 -9.02
CA SER A 228 1.19 2.82 -8.38
C SER A 228 1.28 3.34 -6.96
N LEU A 229 0.64 4.48 -6.69
CA LEU A 229 0.62 5.09 -5.36
C LEU A 229 -0.82 5.05 -4.82
N HIS A 230 -0.99 4.48 -3.63
CA HIS A 230 -2.24 4.52 -2.89
C HIS A 230 -2.04 5.27 -1.57
N ILE A 231 -2.80 6.34 -1.39
CA ILE A 231 -2.81 7.14 -0.16
C ILE A 231 -4.16 6.97 0.55
N TYR A 232 -4.13 6.43 1.75
CA TYR A 232 -5.29 6.41 2.66
C TYR A 232 -5.28 7.68 3.48
N ALA A 233 -6.28 8.55 3.37
CA ALA A 233 -6.09 9.96 3.72
C ALA A 233 -6.97 10.49 4.88
N LEU A 234 -6.30 11.07 5.87
CA LEU A 234 -6.70 12.00 6.91
C LEU A 234 -5.60 13.07 6.93
N PHE A 235 -5.98 14.32 7.19
CA PHE A 235 -5.16 15.52 7.00
C PHE A 235 -4.15 15.75 8.12
N LYS A 236 -3.39 14.73 8.54
CA LYS A 236 -2.48 14.85 9.68
C LYS A 236 -1.02 15.03 9.25
N LYS A 237 -0.51 14.19 8.35
CA LYS A 237 0.92 14.21 7.95
C LYS A 237 1.13 14.83 6.58
N ILE A 238 0.96 16.15 6.49
CA ILE A 238 1.10 16.92 5.25
C ILE A 238 2.50 16.74 4.61
N ASP A 239 3.54 16.65 5.43
CA ASP A 239 4.92 16.58 4.92
C ASP A 239 5.19 15.29 4.15
N VAL A 240 4.49 14.19 4.43
CA VAL A 240 4.55 12.93 3.65
C VAL A 240 4.26 13.17 2.17
N TYR A 241 3.27 14.01 1.87
CA TYR A 241 2.92 14.34 0.49
C TYR A 241 3.99 15.20 -0.19
N LYS A 242 4.63 16.12 0.55
CA LYS A 242 5.75 16.92 0.03
C LYS A 242 6.94 16.01 -0.30
N MET A 243 7.26 15.08 0.59
CA MET A 243 8.34 14.11 0.37
C MET A 243 8.04 13.22 -0.85
N LEU A 244 6.81 12.72 -0.99
CA LEU A 244 6.38 11.96 -2.17
C LEU A 244 6.56 12.74 -3.47
N THR A 245 6.21 14.03 -3.47
CA THR A 245 6.38 14.94 -4.62
C THR A 245 7.85 15.07 -5.03
N GLN A 246 8.78 14.99 -4.08
CA GLN A 246 10.23 15.12 -4.33
C GLN A 246 10.90 13.79 -4.76
N ARG A 247 10.30 12.65 -4.43
CA ARG A 247 10.88 11.32 -4.69
C ARG A 247 10.25 10.58 -5.85
N CYS A 248 8.95 10.79 -6.09
CA CYS A 248 8.17 10.06 -7.07
C CYS A 248 7.80 10.97 -8.25
N HIS A 249 8.29 10.61 -9.45
CA HIS A 249 7.99 11.32 -10.70
C HIS A 249 7.43 10.41 -11.79
N LYS A 250 7.24 9.12 -11.48
CA LYS A 250 6.82 8.07 -12.42
C LYS A 250 5.47 7.46 -12.05
N ILE A 251 4.69 8.12 -11.18
CA ILE A 251 3.37 7.62 -10.82
C ILE A 251 2.49 7.66 -12.06
N GLU A 252 1.96 6.49 -12.42
CA GLU A 252 1.02 6.25 -13.50
C GLU A 252 -0.39 6.03 -12.94
N HIS A 253 -0.49 5.44 -11.75
CA HIS A 253 -1.75 5.11 -11.10
C HIS A 253 -1.83 5.73 -9.70
N LEU A 254 -2.74 6.68 -9.53
CA LEU A 254 -2.95 7.37 -8.25
C LEU A 254 -4.30 7.00 -7.65
N TYR A 255 -4.27 6.39 -6.47
CA TYR A 255 -5.44 6.00 -5.69
C TYR A 255 -5.46 6.81 -4.38
N ILE A 256 -6.58 7.45 -4.09
CA ILE A 256 -6.76 8.18 -2.84
C ILE A 256 -8.05 7.69 -2.20
N SER A 257 -7.98 7.25 -0.95
CA SER A 257 -9.14 6.70 -0.27
C SER A 257 -9.35 7.19 1.16
N ASP A 258 -10.55 6.96 1.68
CA ASP A 258 -10.92 7.10 3.09
C ASP A 258 -10.83 8.52 3.65
N LEU A 259 -10.97 9.51 2.78
CA LEU A 259 -10.91 10.93 3.14
C LEU A 259 -12.15 11.39 3.90
N TRP A 260 -11.99 11.76 5.17
CA TRP A 260 -13.08 12.27 6.00
C TRP A 260 -12.62 13.35 6.97
N ALA A 261 -13.52 14.28 7.31
CA ALA A 261 -13.31 15.27 8.35
C ALA A 261 -14.60 15.54 9.13
N ARG A 262 -14.47 15.69 10.46
CA ARG A 262 -15.57 16.11 11.35
C ARG A 262 -15.96 17.55 11.11
N HIS A 263 -14.97 18.42 10.96
CA HIS A 263 -15.13 19.84 10.73
C HIS A 263 -14.31 20.21 9.50
N CYS A 264 -15.00 20.58 8.42
CA CYS A 264 -14.34 21.08 7.23
C CYS A 264 -14.02 22.57 7.43
N ASP A 265 -12.73 22.92 7.43
CA ASP A 265 -12.29 24.31 7.44
C ASP A 265 -11.59 24.66 6.11
N GLU A 266 -11.76 25.91 5.67
CA GLU A 266 -11.27 26.36 4.37
C GLU A 266 -9.74 26.32 4.26
N LYS A 267 -9.02 26.57 5.38
CA LYS A 267 -7.55 26.59 5.38
C LYS A 267 -6.98 25.20 5.09
N SER A 268 -7.53 24.17 5.72
CA SER A 268 -7.15 22.78 5.46
C SER A 268 -7.44 22.36 4.02
N VAL A 269 -8.54 22.84 3.44
CA VAL A 269 -8.87 22.56 2.02
C VAL A 269 -7.83 23.17 1.10
N VAL A 270 -7.50 24.44 1.31
CA VAL A 270 -6.51 25.17 0.49
C VAL A 270 -5.15 24.49 0.59
N SER A 271 -4.70 24.18 1.81
CA SER A 271 -3.41 23.51 2.03
C SER A 271 -3.34 22.16 1.33
N LEU A 272 -4.35 21.30 1.47
CA LEU A 272 -4.38 20.04 0.72
C LEU A 272 -4.43 20.28 -0.79
N GLY A 273 -5.21 21.25 -1.25
CA GLY A 273 -5.30 21.56 -2.68
C GLY A 273 -3.95 21.92 -3.28
N GLU A 274 -3.15 22.73 -2.60
CA GLU A 274 -1.78 23.06 -3.00
C GLU A 274 -0.89 21.81 -3.06
N ILE A 275 -0.96 20.97 -2.03
CA ILE A 275 -0.17 19.74 -1.91
C ILE A 275 -0.52 18.73 -3.01
N ILE A 276 -1.81 18.47 -3.22
CA ILE A 276 -2.29 17.53 -4.23
C ILE A 276 -1.98 18.03 -5.63
N THR A 277 -2.10 19.35 -5.86
CA THR A 277 -1.68 19.95 -7.13
C THR A 277 -0.19 19.75 -7.37
N SER A 278 0.65 19.94 -6.35
CA SER A 278 2.09 19.69 -6.41
C SER A 278 2.40 18.22 -6.71
N LEU A 279 1.75 17.29 -6.00
CA LEU A 279 1.92 15.85 -6.21
C LEU A 279 1.54 15.44 -7.64
N ILE A 280 0.39 15.89 -8.14
CA ILE A 280 -0.08 15.56 -9.49
C ILE A 280 0.80 16.21 -10.57
N SER A 281 1.20 17.47 -10.39
CA SER A 281 2.01 18.19 -11.39
C SER A 281 3.45 17.68 -11.50
N SER A 282 3.99 17.09 -10.44
CA SER A 282 5.34 16.51 -10.43
C SER A 282 5.47 15.15 -11.14
N GLN A 283 4.36 14.56 -11.60
CA GLN A 283 4.37 13.29 -12.32
C GLN A 283 4.59 13.49 -13.81
N ASN A 284 5.28 12.54 -14.45
CA ASN A 284 5.52 12.61 -15.89
C ASN A 284 4.29 12.29 -16.74
N ALA A 285 3.48 11.32 -16.31
CA ALA A 285 2.29 10.88 -17.04
C ALA A 285 1.35 10.08 -16.13
N LEU A 286 0.27 10.69 -15.66
CA LEU A 286 -0.79 9.95 -14.98
C LEU A 286 -1.68 9.24 -16.01
N VAL A 287 -1.91 7.95 -15.79
CA VAL A 287 -2.71 7.05 -16.62
C VAL A 287 -4.06 6.77 -15.96
N SER A 288 -4.08 6.54 -14.64
CA SER A 288 -5.32 6.36 -13.90
C SER A 288 -5.40 7.16 -12.61
N PHE A 289 -6.62 7.62 -12.31
CA PHE A 289 -6.93 8.32 -11.07
C PHE A 289 -8.17 7.74 -10.41
N SER A 290 -8.10 7.46 -9.11
CA SER A 290 -9.23 6.92 -8.33
C SER A 290 -9.42 7.67 -7.02
N LEU A 291 -10.67 8.06 -6.74
CA LEU A 291 -11.11 8.46 -5.39
C LEU A 291 -12.09 7.42 -4.85
N THR A 292 -11.89 6.98 -3.61
CA THR A 292 -12.73 5.94 -3.00
C THR A 292 -13.05 6.24 -1.53
N PHE A 293 -14.32 6.18 -1.13
CA PHE A 293 -14.77 6.55 0.23
C PHE A 293 -14.41 7.97 0.70
N CYS A 294 -14.19 8.92 -0.22
CA CYS A 294 -13.87 10.31 0.10
C CYS A 294 -15.13 11.15 0.35
N LYS A 295 -15.36 11.60 1.58
CA LYS A 295 -16.56 12.33 2.03
C LYS A 295 -16.33 13.81 2.36
N ALA A 296 -15.10 14.29 2.29
CA ALA A 296 -14.74 15.69 2.57
C ALA A 296 -13.68 16.18 1.57
N TYR A 297 -13.66 17.49 1.32
CA TYR A 297 -12.59 18.18 0.56
C TYR A 297 -12.34 17.70 -0.87
N THR A 298 -13.29 16.99 -1.45
CA THR A 298 -13.16 16.33 -2.76
C THR A 298 -12.93 17.30 -3.92
N ARG A 299 -13.32 18.58 -3.77
CA ARG A 299 -13.18 19.62 -4.80
C ARG A 299 -11.75 19.87 -5.26
N VAL A 300 -10.75 19.53 -4.45
CA VAL A 300 -9.35 19.83 -4.77
C VAL A 300 -8.69 18.82 -5.72
N PHE A 301 -9.28 17.63 -5.88
CA PHE A 301 -8.63 16.54 -6.60
C PHE A 301 -8.87 16.54 -8.10
N ILE A 302 -10.03 17.05 -8.55
CA ILE A 302 -10.42 17.04 -9.97
C ILE A 302 -9.68 18.13 -10.78
N PRO A 303 -9.53 19.38 -10.29
CA PRO A 303 -8.94 20.45 -11.09
C PRO A 303 -7.54 20.14 -11.64
N PRO A 304 -6.58 19.57 -10.87
CA PRO A 304 -5.22 19.30 -11.35
C PRO A 304 -5.13 18.21 -12.43
N LEU A 305 -6.16 17.37 -12.61
CA LEU A 305 -6.15 16.27 -13.60
C LEU A 305 -5.98 16.77 -15.04
N LYS A 306 -6.39 18.01 -15.34
CA LYS A 306 -6.21 18.61 -16.68
C LYS A 306 -4.74 18.66 -17.13
N LEU A 307 -3.80 18.69 -16.18
CA LEU A 307 -2.35 18.66 -16.45
C LEU A 307 -1.93 17.35 -17.15
N HIS A 308 -2.72 16.29 -16.98
CA HIS A 308 -2.50 14.96 -17.55
C HIS A 308 -3.59 14.58 -18.55
N SER A 309 -4.28 15.57 -19.14
CA SER A 309 -5.38 15.35 -20.08
C SER A 309 -5.03 14.53 -21.31
N SER A 310 -3.76 14.54 -21.74
CA SER A 310 -3.26 13.74 -22.86
C SER A 310 -2.93 12.29 -22.48
N THR A 311 -2.62 12.00 -21.21
CA THR A 311 -2.13 10.70 -20.73
C THR A 311 -3.18 9.92 -19.95
N LEU A 312 -4.12 10.58 -19.28
CA LEU A 312 -5.19 9.92 -18.52
C LEU A 312 -6.05 9.04 -19.43
N ARG A 313 -6.35 7.84 -18.93
CA ARG A 313 -7.16 6.79 -19.59
C ARG A 313 -8.28 6.29 -18.69
N TYR A 314 -8.07 6.23 -17.38
CA TYR A 314 -9.04 5.64 -16.45
C TYR A 314 -9.32 6.58 -15.29
N ILE A 315 -10.58 6.94 -15.06
CA ILE A 315 -10.99 7.71 -13.89
C ILE A 315 -12.08 6.96 -13.14
N ARG A 316 -11.88 6.76 -11.83
CA ARG A 316 -12.85 6.12 -10.96
C ARG A 316 -13.21 7.00 -9.77
N PHE A 317 -14.51 7.08 -9.52
CA PHE A 317 -15.07 7.66 -8.31
C PHE A 317 -15.99 6.63 -7.66
N ASP A 318 -15.69 6.22 -6.43
CA ASP A 318 -16.47 5.23 -5.69
C ASP A 318 -16.79 5.72 -4.29
N LYS A 319 -18.07 5.86 -3.95
CA LYS A 319 -18.57 6.40 -2.68
C LYS A 319 -17.98 7.77 -2.33
N VAL A 320 -17.83 8.62 -3.34
CA VAL A 320 -17.32 10.00 -3.22
C VAL A 320 -18.47 10.98 -2.99
N ASP A 321 -18.29 11.92 -2.08
CA ASP A 321 -19.21 13.05 -1.90
C ASP A 321 -18.68 14.27 -2.66
N PHE A 322 -19.41 14.74 -3.68
CA PHE A 322 -18.99 15.88 -4.51
C PHE A 322 -19.49 17.25 -4.03
N LYS A 323 -20.00 17.37 -2.80
CA LYS A 323 -20.49 18.66 -2.28
C LYS A 323 -19.44 19.77 -2.43
N GLY A 324 -19.82 20.84 -3.15
CA GLY A 324 -18.94 22.00 -3.38
C GLY A 324 -17.82 21.78 -4.38
N CYS A 325 -17.88 20.71 -5.20
CA CYS A 325 -17.00 20.55 -6.35
C CYS A 325 -17.42 21.43 -7.53
N ASP A 326 -16.43 21.93 -8.27
CA ASP A 326 -16.66 22.64 -9.51
C ASP A 326 -17.11 21.70 -10.64
N PRO A 327 -17.68 22.24 -11.74
CA PRO A 327 -17.97 21.44 -12.92
C PRO A 327 -16.74 20.71 -13.47
N TRP A 328 -16.96 19.50 -13.98
CA TRP A 328 -15.94 18.55 -14.43
C TRP A 328 -15.25 18.94 -15.75
N HIS A 329 -14.82 20.20 -15.88
CA HIS A 329 -14.07 20.71 -17.02
C HIS A 329 -12.76 19.96 -17.22
N SER A 330 -11.99 19.72 -16.15
CA SER A 330 -10.73 18.98 -16.23
C SER A 330 -10.91 17.56 -16.79
N ILE A 331 -12.03 16.90 -16.47
CA ILE A 331 -12.34 15.56 -17.01
C ILE A 331 -12.76 15.67 -18.48
N ALA A 332 -13.58 16.66 -18.83
CA ALA A 332 -13.99 16.91 -20.21
C ALA A 332 -12.80 17.21 -21.16
N GLU A 333 -11.71 17.78 -20.63
CA GLU A 333 -10.46 18.01 -21.36
C GLU A 333 -9.66 16.72 -21.61
N CYS A 334 -9.88 15.65 -20.83
CA CYS A 334 -9.20 14.36 -20.98
C CYS A 334 -9.76 13.55 -22.17
N GLN A 335 -9.49 13.97 -23.40
CA GLN A 335 -10.10 13.40 -24.61
C GLN A 335 -9.73 11.92 -24.87
N ASN A 336 -8.61 11.46 -24.33
CA ASN A 336 -8.13 10.08 -24.47
C ASN A 336 -8.65 9.15 -23.36
N ILE A 337 -9.57 9.60 -22.50
CA ILE A 337 -10.15 8.74 -21.49
C ILE A 337 -10.89 7.55 -22.15
N GLU A 338 -10.62 6.36 -21.65
CA GLU A 338 -11.17 5.08 -22.10
C GLU A 338 -12.27 4.60 -21.17
N LEU A 339 -12.18 4.89 -19.87
CA LEU A 339 -13.17 4.47 -18.89
C LEU A 339 -13.40 5.53 -17.82
N LEU A 340 -14.67 5.90 -17.63
CA LEU A 340 -15.12 6.68 -16.49
C LEU A 340 -16.07 5.85 -15.62
N GLU A 341 -15.68 5.62 -14.37
CA GLU A 341 -16.50 4.88 -13.39
C GLU A 341 -17.00 5.81 -12.29
N VAL A 342 -18.30 5.80 -12.03
CA VAL A 342 -18.94 6.60 -10.97
C VAL A 342 -19.90 5.71 -10.18
N PHE A 343 -19.49 5.28 -9.00
CA PHE A 343 -20.22 4.32 -8.18
C PHE A 343 -20.59 4.91 -6.83
N GLN A 344 -21.88 4.84 -6.49
CA GLN A 344 -22.43 5.19 -5.17
C GLN A 344 -22.03 6.59 -4.66
N CYS A 345 -21.73 7.53 -5.56
CA CYS A 345 -21.37 8.91 -5.23
C CYS A 345 -22.59 9.75 -4.79
N ARG A 346 -22.34 10.80 -4.02
CA ARG A 346 -23.34 11.76 -3.51
C ARG A 346 -23.08 13.17 -4.05
N ASN A 347 -24.11 14.01 -4.01
CA ASN A 347 -24.05 15.43 -4.42
C ASN A 347 -23.50 15.64 -5.85
N LEU A 348 -23.83 14.71 -6.76
CA LEU A 348 -23.51 14.80 -8.17
C LEU A 348 -24.55 15.65 -8.90
N GLU A 349 -24.36 16.97 -8.92
CA GLU A 349 -25.30 17.93 -9.49
C GLU A 349 -25.29 17.95 -11.03
N GLU A 350 -26.38 18.39 -11.66
CA GLU A 350 -26.49 18.40 -13.14
C GLU A 350 -25.48 19.36 -13.79
N GLU A 351 -25.26 20.53 -13.20
CA GLU A 351 -24.29 21.52 -13.69
C GLU A 351 -22.87 20.97 -13.62
N MET A 352 -22.58 20.17 -12.60
CA MET A 352 -21.26 19.60 -12.36
C MET A 352 -20.83 18.65 -13.49
N VAL A 353 -21.72 17.76 -13.92
CA VAL A 353 -21.45 16.78 -15.00
C VAL A 353 -21.62 17.39 -16.40
N GLY A 354 -22.18 18.60 -16.49
CA GLY A 354 -22.46 19.30 -17.74
C GLY A 354 -21.30 19.30 -18.75
N PRO A 355 -20.05 19.60 -18.34
CA PRO A 355 -18.90 19.56 -19.25
C PRO A 355 -18.66 18.18 -19.87
N VAL A 356 -18.66 17.12 -19.04
CA VAL A 356 -18.42 15.73 -19.48
C VAL A 356 -19.53 15.25 -20.41
N THR A 357 -20.79 15.56 -20.09
CA THR A 357 -21.93 15.14 -20.94
C THR A 357 -21.94 15.80 -22.33
N LYS A 358 -21.24 16.94 -22.49
CA LYS A 358 -21.09 17.67 -23.75
C LYS A 358 -19.77 17.38 -24.47
N ALA A 359 -18.82 16.74 -23.79
CA ALA A 359 -17.52 16.41 -24.35
C ALA A 359 -17.63 15.32 -25.42
N ARG A 360 -16.60 15.23 -26.27
CA ARG A 360 -16.47 14.20 -27.29
C ARG A 360 -15.28 13.31 -26.93
N PHE A 361 -15.57 12.12 -26.41
CA PHE A 361 -14.56 11.11 -26.10
C PHE A 361 -14.37 10.15 -27.28
N GLY A 362 -13.28 9.37 -27.23
CA GLY A 362 -12.91 8.42 -28.27
C GLY A 362 -13.94 7.30 -28.48
N LYS A 363 -13.83 6.58 -29.60
CA LYS A 363 -14.76 5.50 -29.98
C LYS A 363 -14.84 4.35 -28.96
N HIS A 364 -13.77 4.11 -28.21
CA HIS A 364 -13.67 3.05 -27.22
C HIS A 364 -14.00 3.52 -25.80
N PHE A 365 -14.50 4.75 -25.63
CA PHE A 365 -14.87 5.28 -24.33
C PHE A 365 -16.06 4.52 -23.74
N GLU A 366 -15.88 4.03 -22.52
CA GLU A 366 -16.91 3.41 -21.69
C GLU A 366 -17.22 4.29 -20.47
N VAL A 367 -18.48 4.33 -20.07
CA VAL A 367 -18.88 4.92 -18.78
C VAL A 367 -19.74 3.94 -17.99
N ARG A 368 -19.38 3.75 -16.72
CA ARG A 368 -20.11 2.91 -15.77
C ARG A 368 -20.63 3.77 -14.64
N TYR A 369 -21.94 3.70 -14.40
CA TYR A 369 -22.59 4.51 -13.38
C TYR A 369 -23.52 3.66 -12.52
N VAL A 370 -23.30 3.67 -11.20
CA VAL A 370 -24.23 3.12 -10.21
C VAL A 370 -24.57 4.23 -9.22
N SER A 371 -25.84 4.57 -9.09
CA SER A 371 -26.30 5.61 -8.18
C SER A 371 -26.87 5.01 -6.90
N ALA A 372 -26.54 5.56 -5.73
CA ALA A 372 -27.16 5.15 -4.48
C ALA A 372 -28.60 5.68 -4.34
N ASN A 373 -28.88 6.89 -4.85
CA ASN A 373 -30.14 7.61 -4.63
C ASN A 373 -30.80 8.14 -5.93
N ASN A 374 -30.28 7.76 -7.11
CA ASN A 374 -30.76 8.24 -8.41
C ASN A 374 -30.71 9.77 -8.63
N ASN A 375 -29.84 10.49 -7.92
CA ASN A 375 -29.85 11.96 -7.81
C ASN A 375 -29.54 12.75 -9.10
N ASN A 376 -29.07 12.13 -10.19
CA ASN A 376 -28.77 12.84 -11.44
C ASN A 376 -29.35 12.10 -12.65
N LYS A 377 -30.57 12.46 -13.03
CA LYS A 377 -31.28 11.83 -14.15
C LYS A 377 -30.58 12.11 -15.48
N LYS A 378 -30.16 13.35 -15.73
CA LYS A 378 -29.47 13.72 -16.98
C LYS A 378 -28.17 12.95 -17.18
N PHE A 379 -27.38 12.77 -16.13
CA PHE A 379 -26.16 11.97 -16.21
C PHE A 379 -26.47 10.51 -16.55
N ARG A 380 -27.50 9.93 -15.92
CA ARG A 380 -27.95 8.57 -16.24
C ARG A 380 -28.39 8.42 -17.70
N ASP A 381 -29.18 9.37 -18.18
CA ASP A 381 -29.66 9.36 -19.57
C ASP A 381 -28.49 9.47 -20.56
N TRP A 382 -27.48 10.29 -20.25
CA TRP A 382 -26.24 10.36 -21.02
C TRP A 382 -25.44 9.06 -20.98
N VAL A 383 -25.27 8.44 -19.80
CA VAL A 383 -24.61 7.13 -19.66
C VAL A 383 -25.29 6.07 -20.51
N ASN A 384 -26.63 5.97 -20.44
CA ASN A 384 -27.39 5.00 -21.22
C ASN A 384 -27.21 5.20 -22.73
N LYS A 385 -27.09 6.45 -23.18
CA LYS A 385 -26.83 6.77 -24.59
C LYS A 385 -25.42 6.38 -25.03
N VAL A 386 -24.41 6.61 -24.19
CA VAL A 386 -23.01 6.26 -24.48
C VAL A 386 -22.81 4.75 -24.48
N SER A 387 -23.37 4.04 -23.50
CA SER A 387 -23.21 2.59 -23.33
C SER A 387 -24.17 1.75 -24.19
N GLY A 388 -24.84 2.35 -25.19
CA GLY A 388 -25.72 1.65 -26.13
C GLY A 388 -26.96 0.98 -25.50
N GLY A 389 -27.39 1.43 -24.31
CA GLY A 389 -28.54 0.87 -23.59
C GLY A 389 -28.30 -0.48 -22.90
N ALA A 390 -27.07 -1.01 -22.88
CA ALA A 390 -26.76 -2.36 -22.36
C ALA A 390 -26.47 -2.42 -20.85
N VAL A 391 -26.30 -1.30 -20.15
CA VAL A 391 -26.11 -1.32 -18.68
C VAL A 391 -27.47 -1.26 -18.00
N GLY A 392 -28.16 -2.40 -18.00
CA GLY A 392 -29.26 -2.64 -17.07
C GLY A 392 -28.73 -2.56 -15.63
N ASN A 393 -29.39 -1.74 -14.81
CA ASN A 393 -29.34 -1.72 -13.34
C ASN A 393 -28.35 -2.71 -12.70
N ILE A 394 -27.11 -2.30 -12.46
CA ILE A 394 -26.30 -2.92 -11.40
C ILE A 394 -26.75 -2.28 -10.07
N CYS A 395 -28.01 -2.54 -9.71
CA CYS A 395 -28.57 -2.14 -8.43
C CYS A 395 -28.54 -3.37 -7.53
N GLY A 396 -27.64 -3.40 -6.55
CA GLY A 396 -27.84 -4.18 -5.33
C GLY A 396 -27.24 -5.59 -5.23
N GLU A 397 -26.40 -6.06 -6.15
CA GLU A 397 -25.63 -7.30 -5.91
C GLU A 397 -24.16 -7.01 -5.68
N LYS A 398 -23.60 -7.66 -4.66
CA LYS A 398 -22.22 -7.55 -4.20
C LYS A 398 -21.26 -7.44 -5.40
N LEU A 399 -20.62 -6.28 -5.53
CA LEU A 399 -19.44 -6.10 -6.38
C LEU A 399 -18.33 -7.02 -5.86
N ASN A 400 -18.36 -8.28 -6.29
CA ASN A 400 -17.16 -9.10 -6.39
C ASN A 400 -16.37 -8.51 -7.55
N ILE A 401 -15.38 -7.69 -7.21
CA ILE A 401 -14.34 -7.21 -8.10
C ILE A 401 -13.63 -8.48 -8.62
N GLY A 402 -13.93 -8.89 -9.86
CA GLY A 402 -13.34 -10.12 -10.41
C GLY A 402 -14.04 -10.78 -11.60
N LYS A 403 -15.14 -10.23 -12.15
CA LYS A 403 -15.83 -10.88 -13.30
C LYS A 403 -16.05 -10.00 -14.53
N GLY A 404 -15.24 -8.95 -14.70
CA GLY A 404 -15.32 -8.05 -15.84
C GLY A 404 -14.65 -8.53 -17.15
N LEU A 405 -13.93 -9.65 -17.16
CA LEU A 405 -13.16 -10.09 -18.34
C LEU A 405 -13.62 -11.36 -19.06
N PHE A 406 -14.72 -11.99 -18.64
CA PHE A 406 -15.10 -13.33 -19.14
C PHE A 406 -15.97 -13.35 -20.43
N ALA A 407 -16.02 -12.29 -21.22
CA ALA A 407 -16.90 -12.23 -22.40
C ALA A 407 -16.21 -12.30 -23.78
N LEU A 408 -14.92 -12.63 -23.89
CA LEU A 408 -14.23 -12.64 -25.21
C LEU A 408 -13.47 -13.90 -25.61
N LEU A 409 -13.58 -15.03 -24.91
CA LEU A 409 -13.00 -16.30 -25.40
C LEU A 409 -14.00 -17.45 -25.26
N SER A 410 -14.94 -17.50 -26.19
CA SER A 410 -15.62 -18.72 -26.59
C SER A 410 -15.47 -18.89 -28.11
N VAL A 411 -14.32 -19.44 -28.50
CA VAL A 411 -14.11 -20.27 -29.70
C VAL A 411 -13.09 -21.34 -29.34
#